data_AF-A0A6B3G783-F1
#
_entry.id   AF-A0A6B3G783-F1
#
_cell.length_a   1.000
_cell.length_b   1.000
_cell.length_c   1.000
_cell.angle_alpha   90.00
_cell.angle_beta   90.00
_cell.angle_gamma   90.00
#
_symmetry.space_group_name_H-M   'P 1'
#
loop_
_entity.id
_entity.type
_entity.pdbx_description
1 polymer ?
#
loop_
_entity_poly.entity_id
_entity_poly.type
_entity_poly.pdbx_seq_one_letter_code
_entity_poly.pdbx_strand_id
1 'polypeptide(L)'
;LLAVLAGRRPVHSMLNHTVGEAYEQLVQLAPSDEPFLVGREPAVRHCDEYTPREGVIEAFARISSGDRVHALAFRLEQGPDLRWRCAAVEVGHRPRAAAEA
;
A
#
# COMPACT_ATOMS: atom_id res chain seq x y z
N LEU A 1 2.77 -5.23 3.91
CA LEU A 1 2.43 -3.96 3.26
C LEU A 1 2.05 -2.87 4.28
N LEU A 2 0.85 -2.89 4.87
CA LEU A 2 0.38 -1.83 5.78
C LEU A 2 1.33 -1.53 6.95
N ALA A 3 1.91 -2.56 7.58
CA ALA A 3 2.86 -2.37 8.68
C ALA A 3 4.11 -1.58 8.26
N VAL A 4 4.54 -1.66 7.00
CA VAL A 4 5.67 -0.89 6.47
C VAL A 4 5.26 0.56 6.19
N LEU A 5 4.13 0.76 5.52
CA LEU A 5 3.57 2.11 5.27
C LEU A 5 3.20 2.85 6.56
N ALA A 6 2.89 2.12 7.63
CA ALA A 6 2.63 2.66 8.96
C ALA A 6 3.90 2.91 9.79
N GLY A 7 5.10 2.64 9.25
CA GLY A 7 6.37 2.77 9.98
C GLY A 7 6.58 1.76 11.11
N ARG A 8 5.73 0.74 11.24
CA ARG A 8 5.84 -0.31 12.28
C ARG A 8 6.84 -1.41 11.93
N ARG A 9 7.18 -1.52 10.65
CA ARG A 9 8.20 -2.43 10.13
C ARG A 9 9.08 -1.71 9.12
N PRO A 10 10.39 -1.99 9.09
CA PRO A 10 11.27 -1.40 8.09
C PRO A 10 10.97 -1.96 6.69
N VAL A 11 11.25 -1.18 5.64
CA VAL A 11 10.99 -1.56 4.24
C VAL A 11 11.70 -2.84 3.85
N HIS A 12 12.93 -3.05 4.33
CA HIS A 12 13.70 -4.27 4.02
C HIS A 12 13.02 -5.58 4.47
N SER A 13 12.04 -5.51 5.39
CA SER A 13 11.22 -6.68 5.74
C SER A 13 10.36 -7.20 4.58
N MET A 14 10.23 -6.43 3.49
CA MET A 14 9.48 -6.80 2.29
C MET A 14 10.34 -7.41 1.18
N LEU A 15 11.66 -7.57 1.34
CA LEU A 15 12.56 -8.08 0.28
C LEU A 15 12.09 -9.40 -0.38
N ASN A 16 11.48 -10.30 0.40
CA ASN A 16 10.94 -11.58 -0.09
C ASN A 16 9.43 -11.56 -0.36
N HIS A 17 8.81 -10.40 -0.25
CA HIS A 17 7.37 -10.14 -0.39
C HIS A 17 7.06 -9.14 -1.49
N THR A 18 8.07 -8.70 -2.26
CA THR A 18 7.94 -7.79 -3.39
C THR A 18 8.56 -8.37 -4.66
N VAL A 19 8.07 -7.98 -5.82
CA VAL A 19 8.65 -8.19 -7.15
C VAL A 19 8.51 -6.90 -7.96
N GLY A 20 9.23 -6.81 -9.09
CA GLY A 20 9.15 -5.65 -9.96
C GLY A 20 9.45 -4.35 -9.22
N GLU A 21 8.64 -3.34 -9.47
CA GLU A 21 8.84 -1.98 -8.94
C GLU A 21 8.36 -1.80 -7.50
N ALA A 22 7.59 -2.74 -6.94
CA ALA A 22 6.97 -2.58 -5.63
C ALA A 22 7.96 -2.26 -4.50
N TYR A 23 9.17 -2.81 -4.54
CA TYR A 23 10.16 -2.52 -3.50
C TYR A 23 10.60 -1.05 -3.53
N GLU A 24 10.90 -0.53 -4.72
CA GLU A 24 11.31 0.86 -4.90
C GLU A 24 10.16 1.82 -4.59
N GLN A 25 8.94 1.50 -5.04
CA GLN A 25 7.73 2.25 -4.66
C GLN A 25 7.54 2.29 -3.14
N LEU A 26 7.80 1.19 -2.43
CA LEU A 26 7.77 1.18 -0.97
C LEU A 26 8.87 2.02 -0.35
N VAL A 27 10.07 2.08 -0.92
CA VAL A 27 11.13 2.97 -0.43
C VAL A 27 10.72 4.44 -0.59
N GLN A 28 10.06 4.79 -1.70
CA GLN A 28 9.57 6.16 -1.96
C GLN A 28 8.37 6.53 -1.08
N LEU A 29 7.47 5.59 -0.82
CA LEU A 29 6.27 5.78 0.01
C LEU A 29 6.54 5.63 1.51
N ALA A 30 7.62 4.95 1.88
CA ALA A 30 8.02 4.84 3.27
C ALA A 30 8.34 6.23 3.83
N PRO A 31 8.10 6.45 5.14
CA PRO A 31 8.16 7.80 5.69
C PRO A 31 9.56 8.39 5.55
N SER A 32 9.70 9.34 4.63
CA SER A 32 10.70 10.40 4.71
C SER A 32 9.97 11.59 5.34
N ASP A 33 10.17 11.77 6.64
CA ASP A 33 9.70 12.90 7.46
C ASP A 33 8.18 13.05 7.77
N GLU A 34 7.25 12.59 6.93
CA GLU A 34 5.79 12.69 7.21
C GLU A 34 5.04 11.37 6.90
N PRO A 35 4.83 10.49 7.90
CA PRO A 35 4.26 9.17 7.64
C PRO A 35 2.84 9.23 7.08
N PHE A 36 2.56 8.44 6.05
CA PHE A 36 1.23 8.30 5.46
C PHE A 36 0.12 7.97 6.49
N LEU A 37 0.48 7.37 7.63
CA LEU A 37 -0.44 6.91 8.69
C LEU A 37 -0.04 7.42 10.09
N VAL A 38 0.57 8.61 10.23
CA VAL A 38 1.11 9.10 11.54
C VAL A 38 0.05 9.09 12.65
N GLY A 39 0.49 8.73 13.86
CA GLY A 39 -0.12 9.21 15.10
C GLY A 39 -1.23 8.35 15.68
N ARG A 40 -1.83 7.43 14.90
CA ARG A 40 -2.85 6.48 15.37
C ARG A 40 -2.74 5.11 14.69
N GLU A 41 -3.34 4.10 15.32
CA GLU A 41 -3.34 2.74 14.78
C GLU A 41 -4.13 2.66 13.47
N PRO A 42 -3.48 2.39 12.33
CA PRO A 42 -4.18 2.30 11.07
C PRO A 42 -5.02 1.03 11.02
N ALA A 43 -6.26 1.16 10.56
CA ALA A 43 -7.19 0.05 10.42
C ALA A 43 -7.71 -0.05 8.99
N VAL A 44 -7.76 -1.28 8.46
CA VAL A 44 -8.42 -1.57 7.19
C VAL A 44 -9.92 -1.48 7.40
N ARG A 45 -10.57 -0.50 6.77
CA ARG A 45 -12.03 -0.29 6.83
C ARG A 45 -12.76 -1.11 5.78
N HIS A 46 -12.11 -1.31 4.64
CA HIS A 46 -12.63 -2.05 3.51
C HIS A 46 -11.48 -2.46 2.61
N CYS A 47 -11.58 -3.65 2.04
CA CYS A 47 -10.67 -4.17 1.05
C CYS A 47 -11.51 -4.88 0.00
N ASP A 48 -11.18 -4.66 -1.26
CA ASP A 48 -11.80 -5.38 -2.37
C ASP A 48 -10.74 -5.64 -3.44
N GLU A 49 -11.05 -6.56 -4.34
CA GLU A 49 -10.09 -7.07 -5.30
C GLU A 49 -10.73 -7.39 -6.66
N TYR A 50 -9.87 -7.41 -7.66
CA TYR A 50 -10.17 -7.80 -9.02
C TYR A 50 -9.04 -8.69 -9.54
N THR A 51 -9.40 -9.79 -10.20
CA THR A 51 -8.45 -10.76 -10.75
C THR A 51 -8.42 -10.61 -12.27
N PRO A 52 -7.51 -9.79 -12.83
CA PRO A 52 -7.44 -9.57 -14.28
C PRO A 52 -7.06 -10.83 -15.07
N ARG A 53 -6.28 -11.72 -14.44
CA ARG A 53 -5.86 -13.01 -14.98
C ARG A 53 -5.40 -13.92 -13.86
N GLU A 54 -5.27 -15.21 -14.16
CA GLU A 54 -4.70 -16.18 -13.22
C GLU A 54 -3.32 -15.73 -12.72
N GLY A 55 -3.10 -15.87 -11.40
CA GLY A 55 -1.87 -15.47 -10.74
C GLY A 55 -1.68 -13.96 -10.56
N VAL A 56 -2.69 -13.12 -10.84
CA VAL A 56 -2.62 -11.67 -10.58
C VAL A 56 -3.88 -11.21 -9.85
N ILE A 57 -3.68 -10.45 -8.78
CA ILE A 57 -4.74 -9.77 -8.05
C ILE A 57 -4.44 -8.28 -8.03
N GLU A 58 -5.39 -7.46 -8.45
CA GLU A 58 -5.38 -6.02 -8.22
C GLU A 58 -6.35 -5.72 -7.09
N ALA A 59 -5.85 -5.16 -6.00
CA ALA A 59 -6.63 -4.90 -4.81
C ALA A 59 -6.54 -3.44 -4.39
N PHE A 60 -7.56 -2.98 -3.71
CA PHE A 60 -7.53 -1.71 -3.01
C PHE A 60 -8.00 -1.87 -1.57
N ALA A 61 -7.47 -1.03 -0.69
CA ALA A 61 -7.87 -0.94 0.70
C ALA A 61 -8.13 0.52 1.09
N ARG A 62 -9.22 0.74 1.83
CA ARG A 62 -9.50 1.99 2.53
C ARG A 62 -8.96 1.87 3.95
N ILE A 63 -7.97 2.68 4.29
CA ILE A 63 -7.28 2.67 5.58
C ILE A 63 -7.67 3.91 6.37
N SER A 64 -8.22 3.74 7.57
CA SER A 64 -8.40 4.85 8.51
C SER A 64 -7.17 5.03 9.38
N SER A 65 -6.69 6.27 9.54
CA SER A 65 -5.72 6.67 10.58
C SER A 65 -6.20 7.96 11.25
N GLY A 66 -6.68 7.83 12.49
CA GLY A 66 -7.38 8.92 13.16
C GLY A 66 -8.61 9.39 12.37
N ASP A 67 -8.66 10.69 12.09
CA ASP A 67 -9.77 11.32 11.35
C ASP A 67 -9.54 11.32 9.83
N ARG A 68 -8.43 10.72 9.38
CA ARG A 68 -8.07 10.63 7.96
C ARG A 68 -8.40 9.25 7.42
N VAL A 69 -8.86 9.22 6.17
CA VAL A 69 -9.03 8.00 5.39
C VAL A 69 -8.13 8.10 4.17
N HIS A 70 -7.41 7.02 3.91
CA HIS A 70 -6.50 6.92 2.80
C HIS A 70 -6.83 5.71 1.93
N ALA A 71 -6.63 5.84 0.63
CA ALA A 71 -6.74 4.73 -0.31
C ALA A 71 -5.35 4.13 -0.53
N LEU A 72 -5.27 2.81 -0.57
CA LEU A 72 -4.08 2.04 -0.91
C LEU A 72 -4.46 1.11 -2.05
N ALA A 73 -3.84 1.25 -3.22
CA ALA A 73 -3.96 0.30 -4.32
C ALA A 73 -2.69 -0.55 -4.36
N PHE A 74 -2.82 -1.84 -4.62
CA PHE A 74 -1.67 -2.72 -4.76
C PHE A 74 -1.98 -3.90 -5.68
N ARG A 75 -0.97 -4.34 -6.41
CA ARG A 75 -1.03 -5.56 -7.23
C ARG A 75 -0.25 -6.66 -6.55
N LEU A 76 -0.82 -7.85 -6.50
CA LEU A 76 -0.14 -9.09 -6.13
C LEU A 76 0.06 -9.94 -7.36
N GLU A 77 1.25 -10.53 -7.49
CA GLU A 77 1.57 -11.52 -8.51
C GLU A 77 2.03 -12.82 -7.84
N GLN A 78 1.51 -13.94 -8.32
CA GLN A 78 1.89 -15.26 -7.88
C GLN A 78 3.11 -15.74 -8.68
N GLY A 79 4.21 -16.01 -7.98
CA GLY A 79 5.39 -16.57 -8.60
C GLY A 79 5.22 -18.05 -8.98
N PRO A 80 6.18 -18.63 -9.72
CA PRO A 80 6.20 -20.05 -10.05
C PRO A 80 6.32 -20.96 -8.81
N ASP A 81 6.75 -20.40 -7.68
CA ASP A 81 6.80 -21.07 -6.38
C ASP A 81 5.47 -20.96 -5.60
N LEU A 82 4.39 -20.55 -6.28
CA LEU A 82 3.04 -20.37 -5.74
C LEU A 82 2.93 -19.30 -4.64
N ARG A 83 3.98 -18.49 -4.43
CA ARG A 83 4.00 -17.43 -3.43
C ARG A 83 3.55 -16.10 -4.04
N TRP A 84 2.59 -15.46 -3.37
CA TRP A 84 2.15 -14.12 -3.69
C TRP A 84 3.16 -13.07 -3.23
N ARG A 85 3.45 -12.12 -4.11
CA ARG A 85 4.33 -10.99 -3.85
C ARG A 85 3.69 -9.72 -4.36
N CYS A 86 3.92 -8.61 -3.67
CA CYS A 86 3.49 -7.29 -4.10
C CYS A 86 4.30 -6.90 -5.34
N ALA A 87 3.64 -6.61 -6.46
CA ALA A 87 4.27 -6.23 -7.73
C ALA A 87 4.19 -4.73 -7.99
N ALA A 88 3.14 -4.08 -7.47
CA ALA A 88 3.00 -2.63 -7.47
C ALA A 88 2.24 -2.17 -6.21
N VAL A 89 2.50 -0.94 -5.76
CA VAL A 89 1.77 -0.26 -4.69
C VAL A 89 1.65 1.22 -5.00
N GLU A 90 0.45 1.76 -4.80
CA GLU A 90 0.17 3.18 -4.89
C GLU A 90 -0.68 3.61 -3.70
N VAL A 91 -0.46 4.84 -3.28
CA VAL A 91 -1.12 5.44 -2.14
C VAL A 91 -1.86 6.70 -2.60
N GLY A 92 -3.17 6.73 -2.38
CA GLY A 92 -4.00 7.88 -2.71
C GLY A 92 -3.65 9.08 -1.85
N HIS A 93 -3.07 10.11 -2.46
CA HIS A 93 -3.05 11.46 -1.94
C HIS A 93 -4.45 12.08 -2.07
N ARG A 94 -5.01 12.61 -0.99
CA ARG A 94 -6.18 13.50 -1.11
C ARG A 94 -5.72 14.68 -1.97
N PRO A 95 -6.37 15.04 -3.10
CA PRO A 95 -6.12 16.35 -3.68
C PRO A 95 -6.39 17.36 -2.55
N ARG A 96 -5.43 18.26 -2.28
CA ARG A 96 -5.71 19.46 -1.49
C ARG A 96 -7.02 19.97 -2.06
N ALA A 97 -8.08 20.01 -1.24
CA ALA A 97 -9.41 20.40 -1.68
C ALA A 97 -9.21 21.56 -2.64
N ALA A 98 -9.71 21.42 -3.87
CA ALA A 98 -9.66 22.50 -4.84
C ALA A 98 -10.00 23.76 -4.06
N ALA A 99 -9.00 24.65 -3.94
CA ALA A 99 -9.20 25.93 -3.31
C ALA A 99 -10.42 26.51 -4.02
N GLU A 100 -11.40 26.84 -3.20
CA GLU A 100 -12.79 27.07 -3.56
C GLU A 100 -12.93 28.03 -4.73
N ALA A 101 -14.01 27.82 -5.49
CA ALA A 101 -14.48 28.66 -6.57
C ALA A 101 -14.75 30.11 -6.11
#